data_AF-A0A954U9Z4-F1
#
_entry.id   AF-A0A954U9Z4-F1
#
_cell.length_a   1.000
_cell.length_b   1.000
_cell.length_c   1.000
_cell.angle_alpha   90.00
_cell.angle_beta   90.00
_cell.angle_gamma   90.00
#
_symmetry.space_group_name_H-M   'P 1'
#
loop_
_entity.id
_entity.type
_entity.pdbx_description
1 polymer ?
#
loop_
_entity_poly.entity_id
_entity_poly.type
_entity_poly.pdbx_seq_one_letter_code
_entity_poly.pdbx_strand_id
1 'polypeptide(L)'
;MDTKPNEAELQQWLALACAGELSWSALAERLLQLEYTAGSAHRPDIDRGRRCGFGEVIFGSGKSAEDINSIAGRLLEHGQTEVLATHVEPDIAKQL
;
A
#
# COMPACT_ATOMS: atom_id res chain seq x y z
N MET A 1 2.66 -2.26 -13.87
CA MET A 1 3.88 -1.43 -14.06
C MET A 1 3.61 -0.21 -13.22
N ASP A 2 3.85 -0.31 -11.92
CA ASP A 2 3.37 0.63 -10.91
C ASP A 2 4.54 0.95 -10.00
N THR A 3 5.47 1.74 -10.53
CA THR A 3 6.67 2.13 -9.79
C THR A 3 6.42 3.51 -9.21
N LYS A 4 6.49 3.61 -7.88
CA LYS A 4 6.48 4.88 -7.14
C LYS A 4 7.47 5.83 -7.82
N PRO A 5 7.11 7.10 -8.11
CA PRO A 5 7.99 8.01 -8.81
C PRO A 5 9.27 8.18 -8.01
N ASN A 6 10.39 8.17 -8.72
CA ASN A 6 11.67 8.49 -8.10
C ASN A 6 11.74 10.00 -7.78
N GLU A 7 12.77 10.40 -7.02
CA GLU A 7 12.94 11.78 -6.58
C GLU A 7 13.02 12.77 -7.76
N ALA A 8 13.67 12.39 -8.87
CA ALA A 8 13.81 13.25 -10.04
C ALA A 8 12.46 13.49 -10.74
N GLU A 9 11.61 12.47 -10.82
CA GLU A 9 10.26 12.59 -11.37
C GLU A 9 9.38 13.52 -10.51
N LEU A 10 9.46 13.39 -9.18
CA LEU A 10 8.75 14.28 -8.27
C LEU A 10 9.21 15.74 -8.42
N GLN A 11 10.52 15.97 -8.47
CA GLN A 11 11.09 17.30 -8.68
C GLN A 11 10.62 17.91 -10.01
N GLN A 12 10.56 17.10 -11.07
CA GLN A 12 10.06 17.54 -12.37
C GLN A 12 8.59 17.98 -12.30
N TRP A 13 7.73 17.19 -11.65
CA TRP A 13 6.31 17.54 -11.54
C TRP A 13 6.08 18.81 -10.71
N LEU A 14 6.87 19.00 -9.65
CA LEU A 14 6.84 20.23 -8.86
C LEU A 14 7.28 21.44 -9.68
N ALA A 15 8.34 21.31 -10.48
CA ALA A 15 8.81 22.39 -11.36
C ALA A 15 7.76 22.78 -12.40
N LEU A 16 7.09 21.81 -13.03
CA LEU A 16 6.00 22.05 -13.98
C LEU A 16 4.80 22.75 -13.30
N ALA A 17 4.49 22.39 -12.06
CA ALA A 17 3.40 23.03 -11.31
C ALA A 17 3.75 24.48 -10.95
N CYS A 18 4.99 24.74 -10.51
CA CYS A 18 5.47 26.09 -10.25
C CYS A 18 5.52 26.96 -11.51
N ALA A 19 5.81 26.38 -12.68
CA ALA A 19 5.79 27.06 -13.97
C ALA A 19 4.38 27.33 -14.52
N GLY A 20 3.33 26.74 -13.92
CA GLY A 20 1.95 26.80 -14.40
C GLY A 20 1.66 25.89 -15.59
N GLU A 21 2.61 25.02 -15.97
CA GLU A 21 2.46 24.02 -17.04
C GLU A 21 1.69 22.78 -16.57
N LEU A 22 1.63 22.55 -15.26
CA LEU A 22 0.79 21.55 -14.60
C LEU A 22 -0.08 22.27 -13.57
N SER A 23 -1.41 22.07 -13.61
CA SER A 23 -2.25 22.63 -12.55
C SER A 23 -2.00 21.91 -11.23
N TRP A 24 -2.17 22.62 -10.12
CA TRP A 24 -2.10 22.02 -8.77
C TRP A 24 -3.11 20.88 -8.60
N SER A 25 -4.28 20.95 -9.23
CA SER A 25 -5.28 19.87 -9.22
C SER A 25 -4.77 18.62 -9.95
N ALA A 26 -4.17 18.78 -11.13
CA ALA A 26 -3.63 17.68 -11.91
C ALA A 26 -2.42 17.03 -11.21
N LEU A 27 -1.59 17.82 -10.52
CA LEU A 27 -0.53 17.28 -9.66
C LEU A 27 -1.11 16.47 -8.50
N ALA A 28 -2.12 16.99 -7.80
CA ALA A 28 -2.78 16.29 -6.70
C ALA A 28 -3.42 14.97 -7.15
N GLU A 29 -4.11 14.96 -8.30
CA GLU A 29 -4.68 13.75 -8.89
C GLU A 29 -3.61 12.70 -9.19
N ARG A 30 -2.48 13.11 -9.79
CA ARG A 30 -1.34 12.20 -10.03
C ARG A 30 -0.80 11.61 -8.74
N LEU A 31 -0.62 12.43 -7.70
CA LEU A 31 -0.13 11.94 -6.40
C LEU A 31 -1.10 10.96 -5.75
N LEU A 32 -2.41 11.24 -5.78
CA LEU A 32 -3.44 10.35 -5.26
C LEU A 32 -3.52 9.03 -6.02
N GLN A 33 -3.29 9.03 -7.33
CA GLN A 33 -3.23 7.80 -8.13
C GLN A 33 -2.05 6.90 -7.75
N LEU A 34 -0.94 7.45 -7.27
CA LEU A 34 0.19 6.66 -6.78
C LEU A 34 -0.14 5.94 -5.47
N GLU A 35 -0.95 6.55 -4.61
CA GLU A 35 -1.46 5.91 -3.39
C GLU A 35 -2.59 4.91 -3.71
N TYR A 36 -3.24 5.07 -4.86
CA TYR A 36 -4.26 4.19 -5.39
C TYR A 36 -3.64 3.12 -6.31
N THR A 37 -2.82 2.22 -5.75
CA THR A 37 -2.55 0.95 -6.45
C THR A 37 -3.88 0.24 -6.68
N ALA A 38 -4.35 0.28 -7.93
CA ALA A 38 -5.52 -0.43 -8.40
C ALA A 38 -5.25 -1.93 -8.26
N GLY A 39 -5.80 -2.57 -7.23
CA GLY A 39 -5.69 -4.03 -7.09
C GLY A 39 -6.06 -4.60 -5.73
N SER A 40 -5.78 -3.91 -4.62
CA SER A 40 -6.08 -4.48 -3.30
C SER A 40 -7.42 -3.98 -2.77
N ALA A 41 -8.42 -4.85 -2.69
CA ALA A 41 -9.69 -4.59 -1.98
C ALA A 41 -9.46 -4.20 -0.50
N HIS A 42 -8.31 -4.57 0.05
CA HIS A 42 -7.92 -4.34 1.43
C HIS A 42 -6.83 -3.28 1.53
N ARG A 43 -6.97 -2.36 2.49
CA ARG A 43 -5.99 -1.30 2.78
C ARG A 43 -5.39 -1.51 4.17
N PRO A 44 -4.33 -2.33 4.30
CA PRO A 44 -3.66 -2.49 5.58
C PRO A 44 -3.01 -1.18 6.04
N ASP A 45 -2.94 -0.98 7.35
CA ASP A 45 -2.28 0.17 7.96
C ASP A 45 -0.76 0.00 7.98
N ILE A 46 -0.10 0.45 6.92
CA ILE A 46 1.36 0.39 6.77
C ILE A 46 2.12 1.30 7.75
N ASP A 47 1.47 2.32 8.33
CA ASP A 47 2.14 3.28 9.23
C ASP A 47 2.07 2.85 10.70
N ARG A 48 1.32 1.78 10.99
CA ARG A 48 1.09 1.30 12.36
C ARG A 48 2.38 0.98 13.11
N GLY A 49 3.36 0.38 12.43
CA GLY A 49 4.68 0.12 12.99
C GLY A 49 5.35 1.38 13.53
N ARG A 50 5.31 2.47 12.75
CA ARG A 50 5.87 3.77 13.14
C ARG A 50 5.09 4.42 14.29
N ARG A 51 3.77 4.36 14.26
CA ARG A 51 2.90 5.04 15.25
C ARG A 51 2.79 4.29 16.58
N CYS A 52 2.84 2.96 16.54
CA CYS A 52 2.53 2.11 17.69
C CYS A 52 3.73 1.28 18.16
N GLY A 53 4.78 1.13 17.34
CA GLY A 53 5.95 0.31 17.64
C GLY A 53 5.80 -1.17 17.27
N PHE A 54 4.70 -1.56 16.62
CA PHE A 54 4.43 -2.93 16.20
C PHE A 54 3.59 -2.96 14.91
N GLY A 55 3.84 -3.97 14.09
CA GLY A 55 3.22 -4.14 12.77
C GLY A 55 1.71 -4.35 12.82
N GLU A 56 1.07 -4.24 11.65
CA GLU A 56 -0.35 -4.54 11.49
C GLU A 56 -0.60 -6.05 11.49
N VAL A 57 -1.77 -6.45 12.01
CA VAL A 57 -2.21 -7.85 12.07
C VAL A 57 -3.39 -8.05 11.13
N ILE A 58 -3.34 -9.09 10.31
CA ILE A 58 -4.44 -9.43 9.40
C ILE A 58 -5.54 -10.14 10.19
N PHE A 59 -6.76 -9.59 10.17
CA PHE A 59 -7.94 -10.33 10.59
C PHE A 59 -8.47 -11.17 9.41
N GLY A 60 -8.24 -12.47 9.46
CA GLY A 60 -8.43 -13.40 8.34
C GLY A 60 -9.87 -13.89 8.12
N SER A 61 -10.77 -13.73 9.09
CA SER A 61 -12.14 -14.22 8.96
C SER A 61 -12.83 -13.59 7.74
N GLY A 62 -13.38 -14.44 6.87
CA GLY A 62 -14.05 -14.02 5.64
C GLY A 62 -13.13 -13.55 4.51
N LYS A 63 -11.80 -13.67 4.64
CA LYS A 63 -10.84 -13.38 3.57
C LYS A 63 -10.42 -14.65 2.82
N SER A 64 -10.17 -14.52 1.52
CA SER A 64 -9.54 -15.58 0.72
C SER A 64 -8.03 -15.66 1.03
N ALA A 65 -7.39 -16.77 0.63
CA ALA A 65 -5.93 -16.89 0.72
C ALA A 65 -5.21 -15.81 -0.12
N GLU A 66 -5.75 -15.51 -1.30
CA GLU A 66 -5.24 -14.45 -2.18
C GLU A 66 -5.30 -13.08 -1.52
N ASP A 67 -6.41 -12.75 -0.84
CA ASP A 67 -6.56 -11.50 -0.09
C ASP A 67 -5.53 -11.40 1.04
N ILE A 68 -5.35 -12.48 1.81
CA ILE A 68 -4.39 -12.51 2.92
C ILE A 68 -2.96 -12.33 2.39
N ASN A 69 -2.59 -13.02 1.31
CA ASN A 69 -1.28 -12.90 0.68
C ASN A 69 -1.04 -11.51 0.08
N SER A 70 -2.06 -10.92 -0.54
CA SER A 70 -2.01 -9.55 -1.05
C SER A 70 -1.76 -8.54 0.07
N ILE A 71 -2.50 -8.66 1.19
CA ILE A 71 -2.30 -7.80 2.36
C ILE A 71 -0.91 -8.00 2.97
N ALA A 72 -0.49 -9.25 3.15
CA ALA A 72 0.82 -9.59 3.73
C ALA A 72 1.97 -9.03 2.86
N GLY A 73 1.90 -9.22 1.54
CA GLY A 73 2.86 -8.66 0.60
C GLY A 73 2.99 -7.14 0.74
N ARG A 74 1.86 -6.42 0.77
CA ARG A 74 1.87 -4.96 0.97
C ARG A 74 2.51 -4.54 2.28
N LEU A 75 2.25 -5.24 3.38
CA LEU A 75 2.86 -4.94 4.69
C LEU A 75 4.37 -5.16 4.67
N LEU A 76 4.82 -6.28 4.09
CA LEU A 76 6.24 -6.63 3.97
C LEU A 76 7.00 -5.63 3.08
N GLU A 77 6.42 -5.25 1.94
CA GLU A 77 6.98 -4.24 1.02
C GLU A 77 7.17 -2.87 1.70
N HIS A 78 6.34 -2.55 2.68
CA HIS A 78 6.38 -1.28 3.42
C HIS A 78 7.20 -1.37 4.73
N GLY A 79 7.99 -2.43 4.90
CA GLY A 79 9.03 -2.50 5.94
C GLY A 79 8.65 -3.27 7.20
N GLN A 80 7.47 -3.90 7.23
CA GLN A 80 7.16 -4.87 8.28
C GLN A 80 7.98 -6.15 8.04
N THR A 81 8.63 -6.69 9.08
CA THR A 81 9.53 -7.87 8.94
C THR A 81 8.77 -9.19 8.92
N GLU A 82 7.63 -9.25 9.60
CA GLU A 82 6.79 -10.46 9.72
C GLU A 82 5.31 -10.07 9.80
N VAL A 83 4.43 -10.92 9.27
CA VAL A 83 3.00 -10.68 9.25
C VAL A 83 2.28 -11.79 9.99
N LEU A 84 1.43 -11.41 10.95
CA LEU A 84 0.53 -12.33 11.65
C LEU A 84 -0.87 -12.21 11.06
N ALA A 85 -1.44 -13.34 10.67
CA ALA A 85 -2.86 -13.46 10.33
C ALA A 85 -3.59 -14.27 11.41
N THR A 86 -4.67 -13.71 11.96
CA THR A 86 -5.49 -14.35 13.00
C THR A 86 -6.86 -14.70 12.46
N HIS A 87 -7.55 -15.66 13.10
CA HIS A 87 -8.91 -16.08 12.70
C HIS A 87 -8.99 -16.54 11.24
N VAL A 88 -7.94 -17.18 10.74
CA VAL A 88 -7.90 -17.79 9.41
C VAL A 88 -8.56 -19.16 9.49
N GLU A 89 -9.49 -19.44 8.58
CA GLU A 89 -10.13 -20.76 8.47
C GLU A 89 -9.08 -21.85 8.15
N PRO A 90 -9.16 -23.05 8.73
CA PRO A 90 -8.13 -24.08 8.57
C PRO A 90 -7.80 -24.44 7.12
N ASP A 91 -8.80 -24.45 6.23
CA ASP A 91 -8.59 -24.78 4.82
C ASP A 91 -7.97 -23.62 4.02
N ILE A 92 -8.19 -22.38 4.47
CA ILE A 92 -7.50 -21.20 3.92
C ILE A 92 -6.05 -21.17 4.41
N ALA A 93 -5.81 -21.47 5.69
CA ALA A 93 -4.47 -21.48 6.29
C ALA A 93 -3.49 -22.44 5.58
N LYS A 94 -3.99 -23.55 5.03
CA LYS A 94 -3.17 -24.51 4.25
C LYS A 94 -2.72 -23.97 2.87
N GLN A 95 -3.29 -22.85 2.42
CA GLN A 95 -3.02 -22.23 1.11
C GLN A 95 -2.13 -20.99 1.22
N LEU A 96 -1.79 -20.57 2.45
CA LEU A 96 -0.92 -19.43 2.74
C LEU A 96 0.57 -19.81 2.64
#